data_AF-A0A388Q178-F1
#
_entry.id   AF-A0A388Q178-F1
#
_cell.length_a   1.000
_cell.length_b   1.000
_cell.length_c   1.000
_cell.angle_alpha   90.00
_cell.angle_beta   90.00
_cell.angle_gamma   90.00
#
_symmetry.space_group_name_H-M   'P 1'
#
loop_
_entity.id
_entity.type
_entity.pdbx_description
1 polymer ?
#
loop_
_entity_poly.entity_id
_entity_poly.type
_entity_poly.pdbx_seq_one_letter_code
_entity_poly.pdbx_strand_id
1 'polypeptide(L)' 'MRVSDAKLIGLGARDSLRLEAGLCLYGHDINSKTSPVEGALAWAIPKIKKEKGGFLGDKIILDQIKNKPKKLELE' A
#
# COMPACT_ATOMS: atom_id res chain seq x y z
N MET A 1 -16.65 25.80 14.28
CA MET A 1 -16.45 24.35 14.25
C MET A 1 -16.11 23.90 15.67
N ARG A 2 -17.05 23.27 16.39
CA ARG A 2 -16.85 22.84 17.78
C ARG A 2 -16.04 21.54 17.80
N VAL A 3 -14.89 21.56 18.47
CA VAL A 3 -14.05 20.38 18.75
C VAL A 3 -14.53 19.76 20.07
N SER A 4 -15.82 19.42 20.19
CA SER A 4 -16.40 18.95 21.47
C SER A 4 -16.43 17.43 21.65
N ASP A 5 -16.34 16.65 20.57
CA ASP A 5 -16.48 15.17 20.63
C ASP A 5 -15.16 14.41 20.40
N ALA A 6 -14.05 15.12 20.25
CA ALA A 6 -12.74 14.50 20.04
C ALA A 6 -12.16 13.94 21.36
N LYS A 7 -11.69 12.69 21.33
CA LYS A 7 -10.99 12.06 22.46
C LYS A 7 -9.54 11.77 22.08
N LEU A 8 -8.66 11.83 23.06
CA LEU A 8 -7.27 11.38 22.90
C LEU A 8 -7.23 9.86 22.71
N ILE A 9 -6.30 9.38 21.89
CA ILE A 9 -6.10 7.96 21.63
C ILE A 9 -4.62 7.60 21.70
N GLY A 10 -4.34 6.38 22.16
CA GLY A 10 -2.98 5.81 22.21
C GLY A 10 -2.58 5.14 20.89
N LEU A 11 -1.31 4.73 20.81
CA LEU A 11 -0.76 4.06 19.63
C LEU A 11 -1.38 2.68 19.36
N GLY A 12 -1.75 1.94 20.41
CA GLY A 12 -2.43 0.65 20.26
C GLY A 12 -3.79 0.78 19.57
N ALA A 13 -4.59 1.76 19.97
CA ALA A 13 -5.88 2.04 19.32
C ALA A 13 -5.69 2.42 17.84
N ARG A 14 -4.64 3.18 17.51
CA ARG A 14 -4.29 3.50 16.12
C ARG A 14 -3.95 2.25 15.31
N ASP A 15 -3.17 1.32 15.86
CA ASP A 15 -2.78 0.10 15.15
C ASP A 15 -3.96 -0.87 14.96
N SER A 16 -4.85 -1.00 15.93
CA SER A 16 -6.09 -1.77 15.75
C SER A 16 -6.97 -1.16 14.66
N LEU A 17 -7.22 0.16 14.71
CA LEU A 17 -8.08 0.83 13.74
C LEU A 17 -7.52 0.79 12.31
N ARG A 18 -6.21 0.95 12.12
CA ARG A 18 -5.61 0.88 10.77
C ARG A 18 -5.71 -0.53 10.19
N LEU A 19 -5.57 -1.56 11.03
CA LEU A 19 -5.64 -2.95 10.61
C LEU A 19 -7.09 -3.28 10.19
N GLU A 20 -8.07 -2.87 11.00
CA GLU A 20 -9.49 -3.01 10.67
C GLU A 20 -9.87 -2.27 9.37
N ALA A 21 -9.28 -1.11 9.12
CA ALA A 21 -9.47 -0.35 7.88
C ALA A 21 -8.67 -0.90 6.68
N GLY A 22 -7.86 -1.93 6.86
CA GLY A 22 -7.03 -2.53 5.79
C GLY A 22 -5.90 -1.62 5.30
N LEU A 23 -5.40 -0.70 6.14
CA LEU A 23 -4.30 0.20 5.80
C LEU A 23 -2.94 -0.44 6.13
N CYS A 24 -2.06 -0.46 5.13
CA CYS A 24 -0.70 -0.99 5.29
C CYS A 24 0.16 -0.11 6.21
N LEU A 25 0.98 -0.76 7.02
CA LEU A 25 2.03 -0.16 7.82
C LEU A 25 3.40 -0.44 7.20
N TYR A 26 4.15 0.63 6.86
CA TYR A 26 5.51 0.48 6.36
C TYR A 26 6.44 -0.14 7.41
N GLY A 27 7.25 -1.11 7.00
CA GLY A 27 8.11 -1.91 7.87
C GLY A 27 7.44 -3.20 8.39
N HIS A 28 6.11 -3.27 8.38
CA HIS A 28 5.35 -4.48 8.74
C HIS A 28 4.76 -5.14 7.49
N ASP A 29 3.85 -4.44 6.80
CA ASP A 29 3.11 -4.99 5.66
C ASP A 29 3.81 -4.73 4.32
N ILE A 30 4.55 -3.62 4.22
CA ILE A 30 5.25 -3.20 3.01
C ILE A 30 6.65 -2.68 3.36
N ASN A 31 7.62 -2.90 2.47
CA ASN A 31 8.98 -2.39 2.61
C ASN A 31 9.60 -2.10 1.24
N SER A 32 10.87 -1.72 1.20
CA SER A 32 11.59 -1.41 -0.06
C SER A 32 11.75 -2.58 -1.03
N LYS A 33 11.50 -3.82 -0.58
CA LYS A 33 11.51 -5.04 -1.41
C LYS A 33 10.10 -5.43 -1.89
N THR A 34 9.04 -4.85 -1.32
CA THR A 34 7.65 -5.13 -1.70
C THR A 34 7.22 -4.17 -2.81
N SER A 35 6.87 -4.70 -3.97
CA SER A 35 6.30 -3.88 -5.03
C SER A 35 4.87 -3.42 -4.67
N PRO A 36 4.40 -2.29 -5.23
CA PRO A 36 3.02 -1.85 -5.04
C PRO A 36 1.96 -2.86 -5.48
N VAL A 37 2.29 -3.74 -6.43
CA VAL A 37 1.37 -4.77 -6.90
C VAL A 37 1.28 -5.91 -5.88
N GLU A 38 2.41 -6.35 -5.33
CA GLU A 38 2.48 -7.35 -4.26
C GLU A 38 1.80 -6.88 -2.97
N GLY A 39 1.95 -5.60 -2.62
CA GLY A 39 1.29 -5.00 -1.46
C GLY A 39 -0.19 -4.67 -1.63
N ALA A 40 -0.84 -5.11 -2.72
CA ALA A 40 -2.23 -4.76 -3.06
C ALA A 40 -2.50 -3.23 -3.18
N LEU A 41 -1.46 -2.44 -3.49
CA LEU A 41 -1.50 -0.98 -3.64
C LEU A 41 -1.50 -0.53 -5.12
N ALA A 42 -1.79 -1.42 -6.06
CA ALA A 42 -1.86 -1.06 -7.49
C ALA A 42 -2.90 0.04 -7.79
N TRP A 43 -3.89 0.22 -6.92
CA TRP A 43 -4.87 1.32 -6.99
C TRP A 43 -4.24 2.71 -6.81
N ALA A 44 -3.11 2.81 -6.09
CA ALA A 44 -2.41 4.07 -5.83
C ALA A 44 -1.66 4.60 -7.07
N ILE A 45 -1.42 3.76 -8.08
CA ILE A 45 -0.74 4.17 -9.32
C ILE A 45 -1.76 4.83 -10.26
N PRO A 46 -1.54 6.08 -10.69
CA PRO A 46 -2.43 6.77 -11.62
C PRO A 46 -2.57 6.03 -12.95
N LYS A 47 -3.77 6.04 -13.54
CA LYS A 47 -4.06 5.36 -14.82
C LYS A 47 -3.08 5.74 -15.94
N ILE A 48 -2.76 7.03 -16.08
CA ILE A 48 -1.81 7.53 -17.09
C ILE A 48 -0.41 6.91 -16.94
N LYS A 49 0.02 6.64 -15.69
CA LYS A 49 1.30 5.99 -15.39
C LYS A 49 1.25 4.48 -15.66
N LYS A 50 0.09 3.83 -15.46
CA LYS A 50 -0.12 2.42 -15.86
C LYS A 50 -0.03 2.22 -17.37
N GLU A 51 -0.40 3.23 -18.16
CA GLU A 51 -0.36 3.16 -19.64
C GLU A 51 0.99 3.56 -20.21
N LYS A 52 1.56 4.67 -19.72
CA LYS A 52 2.78 5.27 -20.30
C LYS A 52 4.08 4.92 -19.58
N GLY A 53 4.01 4.39 -18.37
CA GLY A 53 5.19 4.24 -17.51
C GLY A 53 5.81 5.58 -17.14
N GLY A 54 7.14 5.63 -17.08
CA GLY A 54 7.91 6.84 -16.77
C GLY A 54 7.95 7.14 -15.27
N PHE A 55 8.13 6.10 -14.46
CA PHE A 55 8.39 6.18 -13.03
C PHE A 55 9.43 5.12 -12.63
N LEU A 56 10.04 5.28 -11.47
CA LEU A 56 11.07 4.35 -10.99
C LEU A 56 10.46 2.94 -10.80
N GLY A 57 11.08 1.93 -11.41
CA GLY A 57 10.61 0.55 -11.35
C GLY A 57 9.43 0.23 -12.28
N ASP A 58 9.08 1.12 -13.21
CA ASP A 58 7.94 0.95 -14.12
C ASP A 58 7.96 -0.37 -14.88
N LYS A 59 9.11 -0.81 -15.39
CA LYS A 59 9.24 -2.08 -16.14
C LYS A 59 8.73 -3.28 -15.36
N ILE A 60 9.09 -3.38 -14.08
CA ILE A 60 8.71 -4.51 -13.21
C ILE A 60 7.25 -4.37 -12.80
N ILE A 61 6.84 -3.17 -12.38
CA ILE A 61 5.49 -2.92 -11.86
C ILE A 61 4.45 -3.09 -12.97
N LEU A 62 4.71 -2.59 -14.18
CA LEU A 62 3.81 -2.74 -15.33
C LEU A 62 3.70 -4.20 -15.79
N ASP A 63 4.78 -4.96 -15.70
CA ASP A 63 4.77 -6.40 -15.96
C ASP A 63 3.90 -7.14 -14.93
N GLN A 64 4.11 -6.88 -13.64
CA GLN A 64 3.32 -7.46 -12.54
C GLN A 64 1.83 -7.12 -12.63
N ILE A 65 1.46 -5.91 -13.08
CA ILE A 65 0.07 -5.52 -13.31
C ILE A 65 -0.58 -6.39 -14.41
N LYS A 66 0.17 -6.73 -15.46
CA LYS A 66 -0.36 -7.54 -16.59
C LYS A 66 -0.37 -9.03 -16.29
N ASN A 67 0.71 -9.53 -15.70
CA ASN A 67 0.99 -10.97 -15.59
C ASN A 67 0.70 -11.55 -14.20
N LYS A 68 0.20 -10.72 -13.27
CA LYS A 68 0.12 -10.96 -11.82
C LYS A 68 1.52 -11.16 -11.20
N PRO A 69 1.77 -10.65 -9.98
CA PRO A 69 3.05 -10.87 -9.33
C PRO A 69 3.23 -12.36 -9.03
N LYS A 70 4.46 -12.85 -9.17
CA LYS A 70 4.84 -14.16 -8.58
C LYS A 70 4.61 -14.05 -7.09
N LYS A 71 3.86 -14.99 -6.51
CA LYS A 71 3.56 -15.03 -5.09
C LYS A 71 4.88 -14.94 -4.31
N LEU A 72 5.02 -13.93 -3.45
CA LEU A 72 6.08 -13.92 -2.44
C LEU A 72 5.83 -15.13 -1.53
N GLU A 73 6.70 -16.13 -1.60
CA GLU A 73 6.81 -17.11 -0.53
C GLU A 73 7.28 -16.34 0.71
N LEU A 74 6.37 -16.18 1.66
CA LEU A 74 6.68 -15.68 2.98
C LEU A 74 7.36 -16.83 3.72
N GLU A 75 8.67 -16.69 4.00
CA GLU A 75 9.35 -17.46 5.04
C GLU A 75 8.84 -17.06 6.43
#